data_AF-A0A7S1KY09-F1
#
_entry.id   AF-A0A7S1KY09-F1
#
_cell.length_a   1.000
_cell.length_b   1.000
_cell.length_c   1.000
_cell.angle_alpha   90.00
_cell.angle_beta   90.00
_cell.angle_gamma   90.00
#
_symmetry.space_group_name_H-M   'P 1'
#
loop_
_entity.id
_entity.type
_entity.pdbx_description
1 polymer ?
#
loop_
_entity_poly.entity_id
_entity_poly.type
_entity_poly.pdbx_seq_one_letter_code
_entity_poly.pdbx_strand_id
1 'polypeptide(L)'
;VASWEQLRCVWYLRTQGTAGRMEAGLLVYLVFMFGMYGVVYLLPIAGLLSPTLENKFYCIFDCSFKLGASTVIVSLFDVSTTIRLRAQAEFAAEDARGLIDTASVPIFGVDSTGKIDQWNQKASGLLGFSE
;
A
#
# COMPACT_ATOMS: atom_id res chain seq x y z
N VAL A 1 35.71 8.89 6.26
CA VAL A 1 35.49 9.25 4.85
C VAL A 1 34.02 9.04 4.54
N ALA A 2 33.19 10.08 4.74
CA ALA A 2 31.80 10.05 4.28
C ALA A 2 31.86 9.99 2.75
N SER A 3 31.61 8.81 2.19
CA SER A 3 31.85 8.56 0.78
C SER A 3 30.88 9.41 -0.05
N TRP A 4 31.35 9.89 -1.19
CA TRP A 4 30.63 10.72 -2.17
C TRP A 4 29.24 10.19 -2.57
N GLU A 5 28.90 8.95 -2.23
CA GLU A 5 27.57 8.37 -2.39
C GLU A 5 26.51 9.00 -1.49
N GLN A 6 26.85 9.47 -0.29
CA GLN A 6 25.90 10.14 0.59
C GLN A 6 25.46 11.51 0.06
N LEU A 7 26.28 12.18 -0.76
CA LEU A 7 25.96 13.46 -1.40
C LEU A 7 25.15 13.28 -2.70
N ARG A 8 25.02 12.06 -3.22
CA ARG A 8 24.21 11.76 -4.40
C ARG A 8 22.72 12.07 -4.16
N CYS A 9 22.27 12.05 -2.90
CA CYS A 9 20.92 12.44 -2.50
C CYS A 9 20.59 13.91 -2.83
N VAL A 10 21.58 14.82 -2.76
CA VAL A 10 21.40 16.25 -3.06
C VAL A 10 21.13 16.47 -4.54
N TRP A 11 21.76 15.66 -5.40
CA TRP A 11 21.52 15.70 -6.85
C TRP A 11 20.21 14.98 -7.21
N TYR A 12 19.89 13.86 -6.54
CA TYR A 12 18.63 13.14 -6.69
C TYR A 12 17.40 14.00 -6.34
N LEU A 13 17.50 14.82 -5.29
CA LEU A 13 16.49 15.83 -4.89
C LEU A 13 16.17 16.86 -5.97
N ARG A 14 17.10 17.10 -6.92
CA ARG A 14 16.98 18.15 -7.93
C ARG A 14 16.29 17.68 -9.21
N THR A 15 16.20 16.37 -9.46
CA THR A 15 15.84 15.81 -10.78
C THR A 15 14.58 14.95 -10.82
N GLN A 16 13.94 14.63 -9.69
CA GLN A 16 12.77 13.74 -9.64
C GLN A 16 11.53 14.42 -9.02
N GLY A 17 10.34 13.99 -9.43
CA GLY A 17 9.04 14.56 -9.04
C GLY A 17 8.71 14.42 -7.53
N THR A 18 7.43 14.58 -7.17
CA THR A 18 6.97 14.51 -5.75
C THR A 18 7.42 13.25 -5.01
N ALA A 19 7.44 12.10 -5.70
CA ALA A 19 7.93 10.83 -5.15
C ALA A 19 9.43 10.87 -4.78
N GLY A 20 10.30 11.35 -5.67
CA GLY A 20 11.75 11.42 -5.41
C GLY A 20 12.12 12.41 -4.29
N ARG A 21 11.32 13.48 -4.11
CA ARG A 21 11.48 14.42 -2.99
C ARG A 21 11.18 13.76 -1.63
N MET A 22 10.22 12.84 -1.58
CA MET A 22 9.89 12.10 -0.35
C MET A 22 10.94 11.05 0.00
N GLU A 23 11.46 10.32 -0.99
CA GLU A 23 12.52 9.34 -0.80
C GLU A 23 13.80 9.98 -0.24
N ALA A 24 14.21 11.12 -0.79
CA ALA A 24 15.39 11.80 -0.30
C ALA A 24 15.17 12.49 1.06
N GLY A 25 13.95 12.99 1.32
CA GLY A 25 13.56 13.46 2.65
C GLY A 25 13.67 12.34 3.70
N LEU A 26 13.23 11.13 3.36
CA LEU A 26 13.38 9.95 4.20
C LEU A 26 14.84 9.58 4.39
N LEU A 27 15.67 9.62 3.35
CA LEU A 27 17.09 9.29 3.46
C LEU A 27 17.81 10.24 4.43
N VAL A 28 17.57 11.55 4.33
CA VAL A 28 18.10 12.54 5.28
C VAL A 28 17.61 12.27 6.70
N TYR A 29 16.31 11.99 6.85
CA TYR A 29 15.70 11.64 8.13
C TYR A 29 16.31 10.39 8.76
N LEU A 30 16.53 9.33 7.97
CA LEU A 30 17.13 8.07 8.41
C LEU A 30 18.57 8.28 8.89
N VAL A 31 19.39 9.02 8.13
CA VAL A 31 20.77 9.35 8.51
C VAL A 31 20.80 10.10 9.83
N PHE A 32 19.91 11.08 10.02
CA PHE A 32 19.79 11.82 11.26
C PHE A 32 19.36 10.91 12.44
N MET A 33 18.37 10.05 12.23
CA MET A 33 17.90 9.10 13.24
C MET A 33 19.02 8.16 13.69
N PHE A 34 19.75 7.53 12.77
CA PHE A 34 20.89 6.67 13.14
C PHE A 34 21.95 7.40 13.95
N GLY A 35 22.22 8.68 13.63
CA GLY A 35 23.09 9.53 14.43
C GLY A 35 22.58 9.73 15.86
N MET A 36 21.30 10.05 16.03
CA MET A 36 20.68 10.22 17.35
C MET A 36 20.65 8.93 18.17
N TYR A 37 20.36 7.79 17.53
CA TYR A 37 20.43 6.47 18.18
C TYR A 37 21.83 6.20 18.73
N GLY A 38 22.89 6.52 17.96
CA GLY A 38 24.26 6.40 18.42
C GLY A 38 24.55 7.27 19.66
N VAL A 39 24.03 8.49 19.70
CA VAL A 39 24.18 9.38 20.87
C VAL A 39 23.44 8.81 22.09
N VAL A 40 22.18 8.42 21.94
CA VAL A 40 21.39 7.86 23.06
C VAL A 40 21.98 6.56 23.59
N TYR A 41 22.62 5.76 22.74
CA TYR A 41 23.32 4.54 23.14
C TYR A 41 24.60 4.83 23.97
N LEU A 42 25.31 5.92 23.68
CA LEU A 42 26.58 6.24 24.34
C LEU A 42 26.39 7.03 25.65
N LEU A 43 25.32 7.80 25.80
CA LEU A 43 25.07 8.62 27.00
C LEU A 43 24.96 7.81 28.32
N PRO A 44 24.35 6.61 28.36
CA PRO A 44 24.35 5.74 29.54
C PRO A 44 25.74 5.28 29.95
N ILE A 45 26.62 4.98 28.98
CA ILE A 45 28.01 4.57 29.22
C ILE A 45 28.81 5.72 29.87
N ALA A 46 28.51 6.95 29.49
CA ALA A 46 29.07 8.15 30.11
C ALA A 46 28.45 8.49 31.49
N GLY A 47 27.47 7.71 31.97
CA GLY A 47 26.76 7.97 33.22
C GLY A 47 25.83 9.18 33.17
N LEU A 48 25.58 9.74 31.99
CA LEU A 48 24.79 10.96 31.79
C LEU A 48 23.28 10.69 31.68
N LEU A 49 22.88 9.42 31.53
CA LEU A 49 21.49 9.04 31.29
C LEU A 49 21.11 7.78 32.08
N SER A 50 19.91 7.76 32.66
CA SER A 50 19.41 6.56 33.36
C SER A 50 18.82 5.54 32.36
N PRO A 51 18.86 4.23 32.68
CA PRO A 51 18.29 3.19 31.81
C PRO A 51 16.79 3.40 31.49
N THR A 52 16.02 3.97 32.42
CA THR A 52 14.59 4.26 32.21
C THR A 52 14.38 5.40 31.23
N LEU A 53 15.27 6.40 31.20
CA LEU A 53 15.24 7.49 30.23
C LEU A 53 15.69 7.01 28.86
N GLU A 54 16.74 6.19 28.79
CA GLU A 54 17.24 5.57 27.55
C GLU A 54 16.11 4.82 26.82
N ASN A 55 15.40 3.96 27.56
CA ASN A 55 14.34 3.14 26.99
C ASN A 55 13.17 3.99 26.45
N LYS A 56 12.87 5.12 27.10
CA LYS A 56 11.87 6.08 26.61
C LYS A 56 12.30 6.75 25.30
N PHE A 57 13.57 7.13 25.17
CA PHE A 57 14.10 7.71 23.94
C PHE A 57 14.04 6.70 22.79
N TYR A 58 14.43 5.44 23.02
CA TYR A 58 14.32 4.41 21.99
C TYR A 58 12.88 4.17 21.54
N CYS A 59 11.92 4.16 22.46
CA CYS A 59 10.52 3.97 22.11
C CYS A 59 10.00 5.10 21.21
N ILE A 60 10.37 6.35 21.52
CA ILE A 60 9.99 7.52 20.71
C ILE A 60 10.64 7.44 19.32
N PHE A 61 11.92 7.11 19.25
CA PHE A 61 12.62 7.03 17.97
C PHE A 61 12.13 5.86 17.11
N ASP A 62 11.79 4.72 17.70
CA ASP A 62 11.27 3.55 16.98
C ASP A 62 9.89 3.86 16.38
N CYS A 63 9.00 4.49 17.16
CA CYS A 63 7.72 4.97 16.68
C CYS A 63 7.89 5.97 15.53
N SER A 64 8.81 6.92 15.68
CA SER A 64 9.07 7.95 14.66
C SER A 64 9.59 7.32 13.37
N PHE A 65 10.54 6.39 13.46
CA PHE A 65 11.11 5.68 12.32
C PHE A 65 10.05 4.89 11.55
N LYS A 66 9.22 4.13 12.27
CA LYS A 66 8.14 3.33 11.68
C LYS A 66 7.11 4.21 10.97
N LEU A 67 6.71 5.33 11.59
CA LEU A 67 5.77 6.27 10.99
C LEU A 67 6.36 6.93 9.73
N GLY A 68 7.61 7.40 9.80
CA GLY A 68 8.29 8.04 8.68
C GLY A 68 8.46 7.11 7.47
N ALA A 69 8.87 5.86 7.71
CA ALA A 69 8.97 4.86 6.64
C ALA A 69 7.60 4.51 6.05
N SER A 70 6.58 4.34 6.90
CA SER A 70 5.21 4.06 6.47
C SER A 70 4.63 5.17 5.58
N THR A 71 4.84 6.44 5.95
CA THR A 71 4.36 7.59 5.15
C THR A 71 4.93 7.57 3.72
N VAL A 72 6.20 7.21 3.54
CA VAL A 72 6.79 7.14 2.19
C VAL A 72 6.28 5.94 1.41
N ILE A 73 6.10 4.79 2.04
CA ILE A 73 5.51 3.63 1.35
C ILE A 73 4.11 3.97 0.86
N VAL A 74 3.29 4.60 1.70
CA VAL A 74 1.92 5.02 1.33
C VAL A 74 1.91 6.10 0.26
N SER A 75 2.94 6.96 0.17
CA SER A 75 3.01 7.98 -0.88
C SER A 75 3.57 7.47 -2.21
N LEU A 76 4.42 6.45 -2.18
CA LEU A 76 4.92 5.76 -3.38
C LEU A 76 3.86 4.86 -3.98
N PHE A 77 3.12 4.12 -3.14
CA PHE A 77 1.97 3.36 -3.58
C PHE A 77 0.77 4.29 -3.64
N ASP A 78 0.43 4.81 -4.83
CA ASP A 78 -0.79 5.58 -5.02
C ASP A 78 -2.03 4.68 -4.81
N VAL A 79 -2.44 4.53 -3.55
CA VAL A 79 -3.58 3.71 -3.11
C VAL A 79 -4.86 4.12 -3.85
N SER A 80 -4.96 5.37 -4.30
CA SER A 80 -6.11 5.87 -5.04
C SER A 80 -6.27 5.19 -6.40
N THR A 81 -5.18 4.89 -7.09
CA THR A 81 -5.23 4.21 -8.40
C THR A 81 -5.72 2.79 -8.26
N THR A 82 -5.21 2.04 -7.27
CA THR A 82 -5.60 0.66 -7.02
C THR A 82 -7.08 0.56 -6.63
N ILE A 83 -7.58 1.47 -5.80
CA ILE A 83 -9.01 1.51 -5.44
C ILE A 83 -9.87 1.83 -6.65
N ARG A 84 -9.48 2.80 -7.48
CA ARG A 84 -10.22 3.17 -8.71
C ARG A 84 -10.27 2.02 -9.71
N LEU A 85 -9.16 1.32 -9.92
CA LEU A 85 -9.10 0.17 -10.82
C LEU A 85 -9.99 -0.98 -10.32
N ARG A 86 -10.02 -1.23 -9.01
CA ARG A 86 -10.93 -2.22 -8.42
C ARG A 86 -12.39 -1.81 -8.59
N ALA A 87 -12.74 -0.56 -8.29
CA ALA A 87 -14.10 -0.06 -8.46
C ALA A 87 -14.56 -0.12 -9.92
N GLN A 88 -13.69 0.20 -10.88
CA GLN A 88 -13.98 0.06 -12.31
C GLN A 88 -14.17 -1.40 -12.72
N ALA A 89 -13.35 -2.32 -12.20
CA ALA A 89 -13.49 -3.74 -12.48
C ALA A 89 -14.78 -4.32 -11.89
N GLU A 90 -15.15 -3.93 -10.67
CA GLU A 90 -16.42 -4.31 -10.03
C GLU A 90 -17.62 -3.78 -10.83
N PHE A 91 -17.59 -2.50 -11.20
CA PHE A 91 -18.63 -1.90 -12.03
C PHE A 91 -18.77 -2.59 -13.39
N ALA A 92 -17.65 -2.88 -14.07
CA ALA A 92 -17.67 -3.61 -15.34
C ALA A 92 -18.18 -5.05 -15.19
N ALA A 93 -17.86 -5.72 -14.08
CA ALA A 93 -18.37 -7.05 -13.79
C ALA A 93 -19.88 -7.05 -13.50
N GLU A 94 -20.37 -6.03 -12.81
CA GLU A 94 -21.80 -5.83 -12.53
C GLU A 94 -22.58 -5.49 -13.81
N ASP A 95 -22.05 -4.59 -14.65
CA ASP A 95 -22.63 -4.25 -15.95
C ASP A 95 -22.70 -5.48 -16.87
N ALA A 96 -21.62 -6.27 -16.93
CA ALA A 96 -21.59 -7.52 -17.69
C ALA A 96 -22.65 -8.53 -17.20
N ARG A 97 -22.85 -8.65 -15.88
CA ARG A 97 -23.93 -9.48 -15.31
C ARG A 97 -25.31 -8.95 -15.68
N GLY A 98 -25.51 -7.63 -15.63
CA GLY A 98 -26.75 -6.99 -16.04
C GLY A 98 -27.11 -7.25 -17.51
N LEU A 99 -26.13 -7.20 -18.41
CA LEU A 99 -26.32 -7.54 -19.83
C LEU A 99 -26.73 -9.00 -20.04
N ILE A 100 -26.17 -9.94 -19.26
CA ILE A 100 -26.54 -11.35 -19.31
C ILE A 100 -27.97 -11.55 -18.78
N ASP A 101 -28.32 -10.89 -17.68
CA ASP A 101 -29.63 -11.04 -17.05
C ASP A 101 -30.76 -10.45 -17.90
N THR A 102 -30.50 -9.30 -18.52
CA THR A 102 -31.49 -8.57 -19.34
C THR A 102 -31.59 -9.07 -20.79
N ALA A 103 -30.81 -10.08 -21.19
CA ALA A 103 -30.86 -10.62 -22.54
C ALA A 103 -32.25 -11.15 -22.90
N SER A 104 -32.70 -10.85 -24.13
CA SER A 104 -34.02 -11.25 -24.64
C SER A 104 -34.15 -12.74 -24.96
N VAL A 105 -33.08 -13.53 -24.77
CA VAL A 105 -32.98 -14.96 -25.06
C VAL A 105 -32.63 -15.69 -23.75
N PRO A 106 -33.16 -16.90 -23.49
CA PRO A 106 -32.73 -17.71 -22.35
C PRO A 106 -31.25 -18.08 -22.47
N ILE A 107 -30.45 -17.70 -21.46
CA ILE A 107 -29.01 -18.00 -21.36
C ILE A 107 -28.79 -18.89 -20.13
N PHE A 108 -28.01 -19.97 -20.30
CA PHE A 108 -27.56 -20.82 -19.21
C PHE A 108 -26.09 -21.23 -19.40
N GLY A 109 -25.33 -21.28 -18.30
CA GLY A 109 -23.95 -21.77 -18.23
C GLY A 109 -23.92 -23.23 -17.80
N VAL A 110 -22.92 -23.99 -18.29
CA VAL A 110 -22.68 -25.39 -17.88
C VAL A 110 -21.25 -25.53 -17.36
N ASP A 111 -21.10 -26.30 -16.28
CA ASP A 111 -19.80 -26.65 -15.73
C ASP A 111 -19.08 -27.70 -16.59
N SER A 112 -17.83 -28.02 -16.22
CA SER A 112 -17.01 -29.03 -16.92
C SER A 112 -17.59 -30.45 -16.92
N THR A 113 -18.62 -30.72 -16.11
CA THR A 113 -19.34 -31.99 -16.03
C THR A 113 -20.68 -31.96 -16.78
N GLY A 114 -21.01 -30.83 -17.41
CA GLY A 114 -22.25 -30.63 -18.16
C GLY A 114 -23.46 -30.27 -17.29
N LYS A 115 -23.26 -29.92 -16.01
CA LYS A 115 -24.32 -29.48 -15.11
C LYS A 115 -24.52 -27.97 -15.21
N ILE A 116 -25.77 -27.53 -15.25
CA ILE A 116 -26.11 -26.11 -15.30
C ILE A 116 -25.78 -25.45 -13.95
N ASP A 117 -25.01 -24.37 -13.96
CA ASP A 117 -24.56 -23.64 -12.77
C ASP A 117 -25.05 -22.19 -12.71
N GLN A 118 -25.40 -21.59 -13.85
CA GLN A 118 -25.80 -20.19 -14.00
C GLN A 118 -26.95 -20.06 -15.01
N TRP A 119 -27.91 -19.16 -14.77
CA TRP A 119 -29.03 -18.88 -15.68
C TRP A 119 -29.49 -17.41 -15.57
N ASN A 120 -30.07 -16.85 -16.64
CA ASN A 120 -30.69 -15.51 -16.62
C ASN A 120 -32.19 -15.54 -16.30
N GLN A 121 -32.80 -14.36 -16.04
CA GLN A 121 -34.24 -14.22 -15.78
C GLN A 121 -35.14 -14.87 -16.85
N LYS A 122 -34.75 -14.79 -18.13
CA LYS A 122 -35.54 -15.44 -19.21
C LYS A 122 -35.47 -16.96 -19.15
N ALA A 123 -34.33 -17.54 -18.81
CA ALA A 123 -34.21 -18.98 -18.61
C ALA A 123 -34.98 -19.44 -17.36
N SER A 124 -34.91 -18.69 -16.26
CA SER A 124 -35.71 -18.92 -15.05
C SER A 124 -37.21 -18.98 -15.35
N GLY A 125 -37.73 -17.99 -16.09
CA GLY A 125 -39.14 -17.94 -16.47
C GLY A 125 -39.58 -19.06 -17.43
N LEU A 126 -38.67 -19.58 -18.26
CA LEU A 126 -38.97 -20.67 -19.21
C LEU A 126 -38.88 -22.05 -18.55
N LEU A 127 -37.87 -22.27 -17.71
CA LEU A 127 -37.55 -23.56 -17.11
C LEU A 127 -38.19 -23.76 -15.73
N GLY A 128 -38.79 -22.71 -15.16
CA GLY A 128 -39.43 -22.75 -13.84
C GLY A 128 -38.46 -22.84 -12.67
N PHE A 129 -37.17 -22.58 -12.89
CA PHE A 129 -36.17 -22.49 -11.84
C PHE A 129 -36.28 -21.12 -11.16
N SER A 130 -36.57 -21.07 -9.86
CA SER A 130 -36.41 -19.84 -9.07
C SER A 130 -34.94 -19.63 -8.71
N GLU A 131 -34.51 -18.37 -8.54
CA GLU A 131 -33.26 -18.06 -7.83
C GLU A 131 -33.25 -18.65 -6.40
#